data_AF-A0A6A4VWX9-F1
#
_entry.id   AF-A0A6A4VWX9-F1
#
_cell.length_a   1.000
_cell.length_b   1.000
_cell.length_c   1.000
_cell.angle_alpha   90.00
_cell.angle_beta   90.00
_cell.angle_gamma   90.00
#
_symmetry.space_group_name_H-M   'P 1'
#
loop_
_entity.id
_entity.type
_entity.pdbx_description
1 polymer ?
#
loop_
_entity_poly.entity_id
_entity_poly.type
_entity_poly.pdbx_seq_one_letter_code
_entity_poly.pdbx_strand_id
1 'polypeptide(L)'
;MAGCVGQWDVDQLLEGGTGPPSERELRLRLGRTLVLRAILGSVSCRPTAPFWESWWKQAIPPLVCTAPLLLQWWHYSQSEPHRQQCYLFMAWTVVDPADLVSGEPMTSPASDIVTLDVTPLTNLLTRSDMVYLLGDPDRVATWCSQQLRRPLEQRPAGLTAELNTPRGRAELLLRPELLLQALRVNVPSKMDLWRNVDRTVKNMWMSNYRPMDTYQETREELERFFNYNLHKQIQHRLPKMDAASVDATAGLWRRRLQQLLSGDRLRTAYDAVTGWWPDRWEMMPYYLAVDETDSEGRGSDTGKAI
;
A
#
# COMPACT_ATOMS: atom_id res chain seq x y z
N MET A 1 1.77 -10.68 7.18
CA MET A 1 0.56 -10.98 7.98
C MET A 1 0.36 -10.04 9.18
N ALA A 2 1.31 -9.89 10.11
CA ALA A 2 1.12 -9.07 11.33
C ALA A 2 0.83 -7.56 11.09
N GLY A 3 1.18 -7.01 9.91
CA GLY A 3 0.91 -5.61 9.55
C GLY A 3 -0.45 -5.34 8.89
N CYS A 4 -1.25 -6.37 8.58
CA CYS A 4 -2.52 -6.23 7.86
C CYS A 4 -3.75 -6.35 8.77
N VAL A 5 -3.55 -6.54 10.08
CA VAL A 5 -4.64 -6.58 11.06
C VAL A 5 -5.00 -5.15 11.45
N GLY A 6 -5.76 -4.46 10.60
CA GLY A 6 -6.34 -3.16 10.92
C GLY A 6 -7.52 -3.27 11.89
N GLN A 7 -7.98 -2.14 12.46
CA GLN A 7 -9.28 -2.07 13.13
C GLN A 7 -10.39 -2.37 12.12
N TRP A 8 -11.26 -3.33 12.46
CA TRP A 8 -12.39 -3.74 11.63
C TRP A 8 -13.62 -2.98 12.10
N ASP A 9 -14.33 -2.35 11.17
CA ASP A 9 -15.65 -1.83 11.45
C ASP A 9 -16.62 -3.01 11.45
N VAL A 10 -16.94 -3.49 12.65
CA VAL A 10 -17.81 -4.66 12.86
C VAL A 10 -19.21 -4.41 12.29
N ASP A 11 -19.62 -3.14 12.19
CA ASP A 11 -20.94 -2.77 11.66
C ASP A 11 -21.10 -3.16 10.18
N GLN A 12 -20.00 -3.17 9.40
CA GLN A 12 -20.00 -3.65 8.01
C GLN A 12 -20.23 -5.16 7.90
N LEU A 13 -19.92 -5.94 8.94
CA LEU A 13 -20.13 -7.40 8.95
C LEU A 13 -21.56 -7.79 9.36
N LEU A 14 -22.28 -6.89 10.03
CA LEU A 14 -23.58 -7.18 10.62
C LEU A 14 -24.77 -6.89 9.67
N GLU A 15 -24.60 -6.10 8.60
CA GLU A 15 -25.58 -5.80 7.54
C GLU A 15 -27.06 -5.70 8.00
N GLY A 16 -27.32 -5.12 9.18
CA GLY A 16 -28.67 -4.74 9.64
C GLY A 16 -29.70 -5.87 9.84
N GLY A 17 -29.30 -7.14 9.92
CA GLY A 17 -30.19 -8.26 10.15
C GLY A 17 -30.78 -8.29 11.57
N THR A 18 -32.01 -8.81 11.73
CA THR A 18 -32.73 -8.89 13.03
C THR A 18 -32.27 -10.04 13.93
N GLY A 19 -31.22 -10.79 13.55
CA GLY A 19 -30.62 -11.87 14.34
C GLY A 19 -29.13 -12.10 14.00
N PRO A 20 -28.39 -12.83 14.86
CA PRO A 20 -26.97 -13.09 14.63
C PRO A 20 -26.76 -13.96 13.37
N PRO A 21 -25.85 -13.58 12.46
CA PRO A 21 -25.59 -14.35 11.24
C PRO A 21 -25.01 -15.73 11.58
N SER A 22 -25.25 -16.71 10.71
CA SER A 22 -24.59 -18.01 10.83
C SER A 22 -23.07 -17.88 10.63
N GLU A 23 -22.29 -18.84 11.13
CA GLU A 23 -20.82 -18.85 10.93
C GLU A 23 -20.43 -18.81 9.45
N ARG A 24 -21.14 -19.58 8.61
CA ARG A 24 -20.95 -19.59 7.15
C ARG A 24 -21.22 -18.21 6.55
N GLU A 25 -22.31 -17.56 6.97
CA GLU A 25 -22.67 -16.23 6.48
C GLU A 25 -21.66 -15.16 6.94
N LEU A 26 -21.18 -15.23 8.18
CA LEU A 26 -20.13 -14.36 8.69
C LEU A 26 -18.83 -14.53 7.88
N ARG A 27 -18.43 -15.76 7.58
CA ARG A 27 -17.26 -16.06 6.75
C ARG A 27 -17.38 -15.51 5.34
N LEU A 28 -18.55 -15.64 4.70
CA LEU A 28 -18.81 -15.09 3.38
C LEU A 28 -18.77 -13.56 3.37
N ARG A 29 -19.40 -12.92 4.36
CA ARG A 29 -19.35 -11.46 4.53
C ARG A 29 -17.92 -10.98 4.76
N LEU A 30 -17.17 -11.65 5.64
CA LEU A 30 -15.76 -11.35 5.90
C LEU A 30 -14.89 -11.51 4.65
N GLY A 31 -15.07 -12.60 3.90
CA GLY A 31 -14.39 -12.83 2.62
C GLY A 31 -14.69 -11.73 1.60
N ARG A 32 -15.96 -11.33 1.45
CA ARG A 32 -16.38 -10.23 0.59
C ARG A 32 -15.74 -8.89 1.00
N THR A 33 -15.74 -8.55 2.28
CA THR A 33 -15.10 -7.33 2.80
C THR A 33 -13.59 -7.32 2.54
N LEU A 34 -12.93 -8.47 2.71
CA LEU A 34 -11.51 -8.63 2.42
C LEU A 34 -11.19 -8.42 0.93
N VAL A 35 -12.00 -8.98 0.03
CA VAL A 35 -11.86 -8.77 -1.42
C VAL A 35 -12.07 -7.29 -1.78
N LEU A 36 -13.09 -6.64 -1.21
CA LEU A 36 -13.31 -5.20 -1.39
C LEU A 36 -12.11 -4.36 -0.95
N ARG A 37 -11.54 -4.67 0.22
CA ARG A 37 -10.34 -3.98 0.72
C ARG A 37 -9.14 -4.21 -0.19
N ALA A 38 -8.96 -5.43 -0.70
CA ALA A 38 -7.89 -5.75 -1.64
C ALA A 38 -7.98 -4.90 -2.92
N ILE A 39 -9.19 -4.69 -3.44
CA ILE A 39 -9.43 -3.88 -4.65
C ILE A 39 -9.26 -2.38 -4.37
N LEU A 40 -9.85 -1.86 -3.29
CA LEU A 40 -9.77 -0.44 -2.97
C LEU A 40 -8.36 -0.01 -2.57
N GLY A 41 -7.67 -0.87 -1.80
CA GLY A 41 -6.27 -0.70 -1.44
C GLY A 41 -5.41 -0.63 -2.69
N SER A 42 -5.52 -1.61 -3.58
CA SER A 42 -4.71 -1.67 -4.79
C SER A 42 -4.83 -0.42 -5.67
N VAL A 43 -6.01 0.20 -5.76
CA VAL A 43 -6.19 1.46 -6.49
C VAL A 43 -5.56 2.65 -5.75
N SER A 44 -5.75 2.71 -4.43
CA SER A 44 -5.32 3.83 -3.59
C SER A 44 -3.81 3.93 -3.42
N CYS A 45 -3.10 2.78 -3.36
CA CYS A 45 -1.64 2.73 -3.21
C CYS A 45 -0.97 1.95 -4.35
N ARG A 46 -1.54 2.03 -5.56
CA ARG A 46 -0.93 1.52 -6.79
C ARG A 46 0.46 2.13 -7.02
N PRO A 47 1.38 1.44 -7.69
CA PRO A 47 2.73 1.96 -7.97
C PRO A 47 2.74 3.31 -8.70
N THR A 48 1.74 3.58 -9.55
CA THR A 48 1.61 4.83 -10.31
C THR A 48 0.93 5.96 -9.53
N ALA A 49 0.60 5.77 -8.26
CA ALA A 49 -0.10 6.77 -7.47
C ALA A 49 0.80 8.00 -7.22
N PRO A 50 0.27 9.23 -7.34
CA PRO A 50 1.08 10.45 -7.29
C PRO A 50 1.61 10.81 -5.91
N PHE A 51 1.20 10.08 -4.85
CA PHE A 51 1.69 10.32 -3.49
C PHE A 51 3.04 9.65 -3.23
N TRP A 52 3.49 8.68 -4.05
CA TRP A 52 4.75 7.98 -3.82
C TRP A 52 5.95 8.92 -3.81
N GLU A 53 5.96 9.94 -4.66
CA GLU A 53 6.98 11.00 -4.64
C GLU A 53 7.06 11.69 -3.27
N SER A 54 5.90 12.00 -2.67
CA SER A 54 5.81 12.65 -1.36
C SER A 54 6.17 11.67 -0.23
N TRP A 55 5.74 10.41 -0.35
CA TRP A 55 6.10 9.34 0.57
C TRP A 55 7.62 9.10 0.60
N TRP A 56 8.26 9.00 -0.56
CA TRP A 56 9.71 8.85 -0.71
C TRP A 56 10.48 9.98 -0.03
N LYS A 57 10.11 11.23 -0.32
CA LYS A 57 10.70 12.41 0.31
C LYS A 57 10.62 12.38 1.84
N GLN A 58 9.55 11.81 2.41
CA GLN A 58 9.38 11.73 3.86
C GLN A 58 10.07 10.52 4.50
N ALA A 59 9.92 9.32 3.93
CA ALA A 59 10.30 8.07 4.59
C ALA A 59 11.76 7.67 4.36
N ILE A 60 12.31 8.01 3.19
CA ILE A 60 13.64 7.56 2.79
C ILE A 60 14.74 8.21 3.66
N PRO A 61 14.81 9.55 3.83
CA PRO A 61 15.91 10.15 4.58
C PRO A 61 16.07 9.58 6.01
N PRO A 62 15.03 9.43 6.85
CA PRO A 62 15.21 8.88 8.19
C PRO A 62 15.47 7.36 8.21
N LEU A 63 14.87 6.58 7.29
CA LEU A 63 14.98 5.11 7.31
C LEU A 63 16.25 4.60 6.63
N VAL A 64 16.73 5.23 5.56
CA VAL A 64 18.03 4.87 4.93
C VAL A 64 19.18 5.08 5.91
N CYS A 65 19.14 6.15 6.70
CA CYS A 65 20.21 6.49 7.63
C CYS A 65 20.27 5.57 8.86
N THR A 66 19.19 4.85 9.19
CA THR A 66 19.09 4.09 10.45
C THR A 66 18.90 2.58 10.25
N ALA A 67 18.17 2.16 9.21
CA ALA A 67 17.87 0.75 8.96
C ALA A 67 17.43 0.51 7.49
N PRO A 68 18.35 0.28 6.54
CA PRO A 68 18.00 0.13 5.12
C PRO A 68 17.09 -1.07 4.83
N LEU A 69 17.22 -2.17 5.58
CA LEU A 69 16.30 -3.31 5.48
C LEU A 69 14.88 -2.96 5.97
N LEU A 70 14.77 -2.02 6.93
CA LEU A 70 13.48 -1.52 7.39
C LEU A 70 12.82 -0.64 6.32
N LEU A 71 13.58 0.10 5.52
CA LEU A 71 13.03 0.84 4.38
C LEU A 71 12.44 -0.10 3.33
N GLN A 72 13.17 -1.15 2.94
CA GLN A 72 12.66 -2.14 1.98
C GLN A 72 11.39 -2.81 2.51
N TRP A 73 11.41 -3.23 3.78
CA TRP A 73 10.24 -3.79 4.45
C TRP A 73 9.08 -2.78 4.52
N TRP A 74 9.35 -1.51 4.84
CA TRP A 74 8.34 -0.48 4.94
C TRP A 74 7.72 -0.19 3.58
N HIS A 75 8.53 0.02 2.55
CA HIS A 75 8.08 0.18 1.18
C HIS A 75 7.21 -1.01 0.76
N TYR A 76 7.66 -2.24 0.99
CA TYR A 76 6.91 -3.45 0.69
C TYR A 76 5.58 -3.52 1.46
N SER A 77 5.57 -3.15 2.74
CA SER A 77 4.39 -3.16 3.61
C SER A 77 3.37 -2.06 3.31
N GLN A 78 3.80 -0.96 2.67
CA GLN A 78 2.94 0.15 2.24
C GLN A 78 2.54 0.02 0.78
N SER A 79 3.32 -0.71 -0.03
CA SER A 79 2.97 -1.04 -1.40
C SER A 79 1.78 -1.99 -1.37
N GLU A 80 0.70 -1.63 -2.06
CA GLU A 80 -0.51 -2.45 -2.04
C GLU A 80 -0.43 -3.80 -2.77
N PRO A 81 0.53 -4.12 -3.67
CA PRO A 81 0.65 -5.50 -4.16
C PRO A 81 0.77 -6.53 -3.02
N HIS A 82 1.52 -6.23 -1.95
CA HIS A 82 1.63 -7.12 -0.80
C HIS A 82 0.36 -7.17 0.05
N ARG A 83 -0.27 -6.02 0.30
CA ARG A 83 -1.50 -5.93 1.10
C ARG A 83 -2.68 -6.57 0.39
N GLN A 84 -2.82 -6.34 -0.92
CA GLN A 84 -3.77 -7.01 -1.78
C GLN A 84 -3.59 -8.54 -1.69
N GLN A 85 -2.36 -9.06 -1.80
CA GLN A 85 -2.09 -10.48 -1.60
C GLN A 85 -2.50 -10.97 -0.20
N CYS A 86 -2.18 -10.22 0.86
CA CYS A 86 -2.57 -10.58 2.22
C CYS A 86 -4.09 -10.62 2.39
N TYR A 87 -4.83 -9.63 1.88
CA TYR A 87 -6.28 -9.59 1.96
C TYR A 87 -6.93 -10.72 1.18
N LEU A 88 -6.43 -11.01 -0.02
CA LEU A 88 -6.93 -12.12 -0.83
C LEU A 88 -6.60 -13.48 -0.20
N PHE A 89 -5.41 -13.64 0.39
CA PHE A 89 -5.06 -14.83 1.15
C PHE A 89 -5.97 -15.02 2.37
N MET A 90 -6.19 -13.96 3.16
CA MET A 90 -7.13 -14.02 4.29
C MET A 90 -8.54 -14.38 3.83
N ALA A 91 -9.02 -13.80 2.71
CA ALA A 91 -10.33 -14.13 2.16
C ALA A 91 -10.40 -15.61 1.77
N TRP A 92 -9.35 -16.11 1.11
CA TRP A 92 -9.22 -17.51 0.71
C TRP A 92 -9.26 -18.47 1.90
N THR A 93 -8.61 -18.12 3.01
CA THR A 93 -8.57 -18.98 4.22
C THR A 93 -9.86 -18.97 5.03
N VAL A 94 -10.66 -17.90 4.93
CA VAL A 94 -11.87 -17.73 5.72
C VAL A 94 -13.09 -18.32 5.02
N VAL A 95 -13.15 -18.25 3.69
CA VAL A 95 -14.29 -18.73 2.91
C VAL A 95 -14.16 -20.23 2.69
N ASP A 96 -15.25 -20.96 2.88
CA ASP A 96 -15.29 -22.40 2.66
C ASP A 96 -15.04 -22.69 1.15
N PRO A 97 -14.12 -23.60 0.79
CA PRO A 97 -13.92 -24.00 -0.60
C PRO A 97 -15.20 -24.46 -1.30
N ALA A 98 -16.17 -25.04 -0.58
CA ALA A 98 -17.47 -25.43 -1.15
C ALA A 98 -18.30 -24.22 -1.62
N ASP A 99 -18.04 -23.03 -1.06
CA ASP A 99 -18.68 -21.77 -1.46
C ASP A 99 -17.94 -21.08 -2.61
N LEU A 100 -16.72 -21.52 -2.93
CA LEU A 100 -15.91 -21.02 -4.04
C LEU A 100 -16.03 -22.01 -5.20
N VAL A 101 -16.85 -21.70 -6.20
CA VAL A 101 -17.05 -22.55 -7.39
C VAL A 101 -15.70 -22.85 -8.04
N SER A 102 -15.17 -24.06 -7.76
CA SER A 102 -13.96 -24.70 -8.27
C SER A 102 -12.73 -23.79 -8.43
N GLY A 103 -11.93 -23.67 -7.39
CA GLY A 103 -10.51 -23.27 -7.49
C GLY A 103 -9.64 -24.33 -6.84
N GLU A 104 -9.07 -25.23 -7.63
CA GLU A 104 -8.04 -26.13 -7.10
C GLU A 104 -6.75 -25.33 -6.86
N PRO A 105 -6.09 -25.48 -5.70
CA PRO A 105 -4.78 -24.89 -5.47
C PRO A 105 -3.77 -25.49 -6.46
N MET A 106 -3.12 -24.63 -7.27
CA MET A 106 -2.04 -25.05 -8.16
C MET A 106 -0.70 -25.00 -7.41
N THR A 107 -0.17 -26.16 -7.08
CA THR A 107 1.22 -26.28 -6.59
C THR A 107 2.17 -26.30 -7.77
N SER A 108 3.09 -25.33 -7.85
CA SER A 108 4.22 -25.41 -8.77
C SER A 108 5.20 -26.48 -8.27
N PRO A 109 5.59 -27.48 -9.07
CA PRO A 109 6.48 -28.56 -8.64
C PRO A 109 7.95 -28.12 -8.42
N ALA A 110 8.29 -26.85 -8.68
CA ALA A 110 9.68 -26.38 -8.74
C ALA A 110 10.07 -25.32 -7.69
N SER A 111 9.17 -24.92 -6.77
CA SER A 111 9.51 -23.92 -5.74
C SER A 111 8.64 -24.07 -4.49
N ASP A 112 9.15 -23.64 -3.33
CA ASP A 112 8.39 -23.45 -2.07
C ASP A 112 7.29 -22.36 -2.17
N ILE A 113 7.04 -21.82 -3.36
CA ILE A 113 6.02 -20.81 -3.63
C ILE A 113 4.70 -21.50 -4.01
N VAL A 114 3.70 -21.35 -3.14
CA VAL A 114 2.32 -21.78 -3.40
C VAL A 114 1.60 -20.69 -4.19
N THR A 115 1.07 -21.04 -5.35
CA THR A 115 0.24 -20.13 -6.16
C THR A 115 -1.24 -20.47 -5.93
N LEU A 116 -2.01 -19.50 -5.44
CA LEU A 116 -3.45 -19.66 -5.21
C LEU A 116 -4.22 -18.95 -6.32
N ASP A 117 -5.17 -19.65 -6.94
CA ASP A 117 -6.12 -19.02 -7.85
C ASP A 117 -7.21 -18.30 -7.06
N VAL A 118 -7.04 -16.98 -6.91
CA VAL A 118 -7.98 -16.10 -6.21
C VAL A 118 -9.18 -15.69 -7.07
N THR A 119 -9.25 -16.13 -8.32
CA THR A 119 -10.34 -15.77 -9.25
C THR A 119 -11.74 -16.04 -8.68
N PRO A 120 -12.02 -17.19 -8.03
CA PRO A 120 -13.33 -17.48 -7.46
C PRO A 120 -13.79 -16.48 -6.39
N LEU A 121 -12.85 -15.83 -5.67
CA LEU A 121 -13.18 -14.84 -4.64
C LEU A 121 -13.93 -13.63 -5.21
N THR A 122 -13.75 -13.33 -6.50
CA THR A 122 -14.48 -12.23 -7.16
C THR A 122 -15.99 -12.48 -7.31
N ASN A 123 -16.44 -13.73 -7.12
CA ASN A 123 -17.86 -14.06 -7.10
C ASN A 123 -18.55 -13.68 -5.80
N LEU A 124 -17.80 -13.42 -4.72
CA LEU A 124 -18.34 -12.92 -3.46
C LEU A 124 -18.88 -11.49 -3.58
N LEU A 125 -18.46 -10.76 -4.62
CA LEU A 125 -18.91 -9.39 -4.87
C LEU A 125 -20.36 -9.38 -5.38
N THR A 126 -21.19 -8.65 -4.67
CA THR A 126 -22.59 -8.39 -5.00
C THR A 126 -22.72 -7.32 -6.09
N ARG A 127 -23.94 -7.16 -6.63
CA ARG A 127 -24.22 -6.07 -7.57
C ARG A 127 -23.95 -4.69 -6.94
N SER A 128 -24.29 -4.51 -5.66
CA SER A 128 -24.04 -3.26 -4.93
C SER A 128 -22.56 -2.96 -4.83
N ASP A 129 -21.72 -3.97 -4.60
CA ASP A 129 -20.26 -3.80 -4.60
C ASP A 129 -19.75 -3.41 -5.98
N MET A 130 -20.26 -4.03 -7.03
CA MET A 130 -19.88 -3.69 -8.40
C MET A 130 -20.25 -2.24 -8.73
N VAL A 131 -21.44 -1.77 -8.32
CA VAL A 131 -21.83 -0.36 -8.44
C VAL A 131 -20.91 0.53 -7.61
N TYR A 132 -20.57 0.11 -6.40
CA TYR A 132 -19.65 0.86 -5.55
C TYR A 132 -18.24 0.95 -6.15
N LEU A 133 -17.70 -0.11 -6.74
CA LEU A 133 -16.37 -0.13 -7.33
C LEU A 133 -16.32 0.58 -8.69
N LEU A 134 -17.31 0.30 -9.55
CA LEU A 134 -17.31 0.70 -10.95
C LEU A 134 -18.12 1.97 -11.24
N GLY A 135 -19.05 2.35 -10.35
CA GLY A 135 -20.05 3.39 -10.56
C GLY A 135 -21.19 2.93 -11.48
N ASP A 136 -20.85 2.49 -12.69
CA ASP A 136 -21.79 1.92 -13.67
C ASP A 136 -21.24 0.58 -14.23
N PRO A 137 -21.60 -0.56 -13.61
CA PRO A 137 -21.08 -1.85 -14.03
C PRO A 137 -21.49 -2.24 -15.45
N ASP A 138 -22.64 -1.78 -15.95
CA ASP A 138 -23.15 -2.18 -17.27
C ASP A 138 -22.44 -1.44 -18.39
N ARG A 139 -22.13 -0.16 -18.19
CA ARG A 139 -21.25 0.58 -19.10
C ARG A 139 -19.85 -0.03 -19.16
N VAL A 140 -19.28 -0.36 -18.00
CA VAL A 140 -17.96 -0.99 -17.94
C VAL A 140 -17.97 -2.38 -18.59
N ALA A 141 -19.02 -3.18 -18.37
CA ALA A 141 -19.19 -4.46 -19.06
C ALA A 141 -19.25 -4.28 -20.59
N THR A 142 -20.05 -3.33 -21.07
CA THR A 142 -20.17 -3.01 -22.50
C THR A 142 -18.81 -2.61 -23.09
N TRP A 143 -18.04 -1.80 -22.36
CA TRP A 143 -16.68 -1.44 -22.75
C TRP A 143 -15.75 -2.65 -22.82
N CYS A 144 -15.79 -3.55 -21.82
CA CYS A 144 -15.02 -4.79 -21.84
C CYS A 144 -15.33 -5.61 -23.11
N SER A 145 -16.62 -5.83 -23.41
CA SER A 145 -17.04 -6.57 -24.61
C SER A 145 -16.58 -5.90 -25.91
N GLN A 146 -16.57 -4.58 -25.96
CA GLN A 146 -16.05 -3.83 -27.11
C GLN A 146 -14.53 -3.98 -27.27
N GLN A 147 -13.77 -3.96 -26.17
CA GLN A 147 -12.32 -4.16 -26.22
C GLN A 147 -11.97 -5.58 -26.66
N LEU A 148 -12.69 -6.59 -26.17
CA LEU A 148 -12.45 -8.00 -26.51
C LEU A 148 -12.70 -8.32 -28.00
N ARG A 149 -13.51 -7.51 -28.70
CA ARG A 149 -13.71 -7.61 -30.15
C ARG A 149 -12.54 -7.05 -30.97
N ARG A 150 -11.65 -6.27 -30.37
CA ARG A 150 -10.48 -5.71 -31.07
C ARG A 150 -9.41 -6.79 -31.31
N PRO A 151 -8.51 -6.60 -32.29
CA PRO A 151 -7.28 -7.39 -32.40
C PRO A 151 -6.49 -7.35 -31.09
N LEU A 152 -5.76 -8.44 -30.77
CA LEU A 152 -5.09 -8.61 -29.48
C LEU A 152 -4.14 -7.45 -29.16
N GLU A 153 -3.46 -6.92 -30.16
CA GLU A 153 -2.49 -5.83 -30.10
C GLU A 153 -3.13 -4.49 -29.72
N GLN A 154 -4.45 -4.35 -29.92
CA GLN A 154 -5.21 -3.14 -29.62
C GLN A 154 -6.02 -3.26 -28.32
N ARG A 155 -5.96 -4.41 -27.63
CA ARG A 155 -6.66 -4.62 -26.37
C ARG A 155 -5.87 -4.01 -25.22
N PRO A 156 -6.55 -3.46 -24.20
CA PRO A 156 -5.91 -3.15 -22.94
C PRO A 156 -5.17 -4.37 -22.38
N ALA A 157 -3.91 -4.17 -21.96
CA ALA A 157 -3.08 -5.25 -21.46
C ALA A 157 -3.75 -5.95 -20.27
N GLY A 158 -3.88 -7.27 -20.36
CA GLY A 158 -4.45 -8.09 -19.30
C GLY A 158 -5.97 -8.28 -19.32
N LEU A 159 -6.69 -7.67 -20.27
CA LEU A 159 -8.12 -7.91 -20.45
C LEU A 159 -8.33 -9.05 -21.46
N THR A 160 -8.72 -10.22 -20.97
CA THR A 160 -8.91 -11.43 -21.81
C THR A 160 -10.31 -12.03 -21.72
N ALA A 161 -11.07 -11.68 -20.69
CA ALA A 161 -12.41 -12.22 -20.47
C ALA A 161 -13.46 -11.14 -20.15
N GLU A 162 -14.72 -11.47 -20.40
CA GLU A 162 -15.87 -10.59 -20.16
C GLU A 162 -16.08 -10.34 -18.66
N LEU A 163 -16.54 -9.14 -18.28
CA LEU A 163 -16.72 -8.73 -16.89
C LEU A 163 -17.71 -9.61 -16.10
N ASN A 164 -18.64 -10.28 -16.78
CA ASN A 164 -19.60 -11.18 -16.14
C ASN A 164 -18.97 -12.53 -15.74
N THR A 165 -17.74 -12.82 -16.19
CA THR A 165 -17.01 -14.04 -15.81
C THR A 165 -16.11 -13.80 -14.60
N PRO A 166 -15.83 -14.82 -13.77
CA PRO A 166 -14.88 -14.69 -12.66
C PRO A 166 -13.51 -14.19 -13.12
N ARG A 167 -13.04 -14.72 -14.27
CA ARG A 167 -11.77 -14.32 -14.88
C ARG A 167 -11.75 -12.84 -15.25
N GLY A 168 -12.77 -12.35 -15.94
CA GLY A 168 -12.83 -10.94 -16.34
C GLY A 168 -12.98 -10.00 -15.14
N ARG A 169 -13.70 -10.40 -14.09
CA ARG A 169 -13.72 -9.67 -12.82
C ARG A 169 -12.34 -9.60 -12.17
N ALA A 170 -11.64 -10.72 -12.07
CA ALA A 170 -10.30 -10.76 -11.47
C ALA A 170 -9.31 -9.90 -12.26
N GLU A 171 -9.31 -10.02 -13.58
CA GLU A 171 -8.46 -9.22 -14.46
C GLU A 171 -8.72 -7.73 -14.34
N LEU A 172 -9.98 -7.31 -14.36
CA LEU A 172 -10.33 -5.90 -14.24
C LEU A 172 -10.08 -5.36 -12.83
N LEU A 173 -10.63 -6.02 -11.80
CA LEU A 173 -10.70 -5.46 -10.44
C LEU A 173 -9.40 -5.60 -9.67
N LEU A 174 -8.59 -6.63 -9.92
CA LEU A 174 -7.33 -6.83 -9.19
C LEU A 174 -6.15 -6.11 -9.85
N ARG A 175 -6.34 -5.53 -11.04
CA ARG A 175 -5.33 -4.73 -11.75
C ARG A 175 -5.71 -3.25 -11.73
N PRO A 176 -5.12 -2.45 -10.84
CA PRO A 176 -5.58 -1.08 -10.61
C PRO A 176 -5.53 -0.20 -11.87
N GLU A 177 -4.53 -0.38 -12.74
CA GLU A 177 -4.40 0.46 -13.93
C GLU A 177 -5.43 0.13 -15.01
N LEU A 178 -5.76 -1.15 -15.17
CA LEU A 178 -6.84 -1.56 -16.06
C LEU A 178 -8.20 -1.06 -15.54
N LEU A 179 -8.43 -1.15 -14.23
CA LEU A 179 -9.62 -0.61 -13.59
C LEU A 179 -9.74 0.90 -13.80
N LEU A 180 -8.69 1.67 -13.52
CA LEU A 180 -8.69 3.13 -13.68
C LEU A 180 -8.85 3.54 -15.15
N GLN A 181 -8.29 2.79 -16.09
CA GLN A 181 -8.53 3.01 -17.52
C GLN A 181 -10.01 2.83 -17.86
N ALA A 182 -10.63 1.75 -17.40
CA ALA A 182 -12.06 1.49 -17.63
C ALA A 182 -12.94 2.59 -17.01
N LEU A 183 -12.62 3.03 -15.78
CA LEU A 183 -13.34 4.11 -15.10
C LEU A 183 -13.19 5.45 -15.82
N ARG A 184 -11.98 5.78 -16.31
CA ARG A 184 -11.72 7.01 -17.05
C ARG A 184 -12.59 7.16 -18.29
N VAL A 185 -12.82 6.05 -19.00
CA VAL A 185 -13.63 6.04 -20.23
C VAL A 185 -15.12 6.04 -19.93
N ASN A 186 -15.57 5.26 -18.94
CA ASN A 186 -16.99 4.95 -18.79
C ASN A 186 -17.69 5.76 -17.68
N VAL A 187 -16.95 6.12 -16.62
CA VAL A 187 -17.51 6.74 -15.42
C VAL A 187 -16.59 7.86 -14.90
N PRO A 188 -16.50 9.00 -15.61
CA PRO A 188 -15.59 10.10 -15.27
C PRO A 188 -15.74 10.62 -13.83
N SER A 189 -16.97 10.68 -13.30
CA SER A 189 -17.22 11.08 -11.92
C SER A 189 -16.54 10.18 -10.89
N LYS A 190 -16.45 8.87 -11.17
CA LYS A 190 -15.73 7.91 -10.32
C LYS A 190 -14.23 8.09 -10.45
N MET A 191 -13.74 8.41 -11.64
CA MET A 191 -12.34 8.78 -11.85
C MET A 191 -11.97 10.07 -11.08
N ASP A 192 -12.86 11.07 -11.05
CA ASP A 192 -12.65 12.30 -10.29
C ASP A 192 -12.60 12.06 -8.79
N LEU A 193 -13.42 11.14 -8.27
CA LEU A 193 -13.32 10.68 -6.89
C LEU A 193 -11.91 10.11 -6.60
N TRP A 194 -11.40 9.23 -7.46
CA TRP A 194 -10.06 8.65 -7.28
C TRP A 194 -8.95 9.70 -7.39
N ARG A 195 -9.05 10.65 -8.31
CA ARG A 195 -8.13 11.81 -8.37
C ARG A 195 -8.16 12.64 -7.09
N ASN A 196 -9.34 12.79 -6.48
CA ASN A 196 -9.47 13.49 -5.21
C ASN A 196 -8.87 12.71 -4.04
N VAL A 197 -9.01 11.38 -4.02
CA VAL A 197 -8.33 10.50 -3.07
C VAL A 197 -6.81 10.63 -3.23
N ASP A 198 -6.29 10.50 -4.46
CA ASP A 198 -4.88 10.68 -4.78
C ASP A 198 -4.35 12.04 -4.26
N ARG A 199 -5.10 13.12 -4.50
CA ARG A 199 -4.76 14.46 -4.03
C ARG A 199 -4.78 14.56 -2.50
N THR A 200 -5.80 14.00 -1.85
CA THR A 200 -5.94 14.01 -0.39
C THR A 200 -4.78 13.27 0.27
N VAL A 201 -4.45 12.08 -0.23
CA VAL A 201 -3.33 11.28 0.28
C VAL A 201 -2.01 12.02 0.04
N LYS A 202 -1.78 12.53 -1.17
CA LYS A 202 -0.59 13.35 -1.46
C LYS A 202 -0.48 14.54 -0.51
N ASN A 203 -1.56 15.29 -0.31
CA ASN A 203 -1.58 16.43 0.60
C ASN A 203 -1.32 16.03 2.05
N MET A 204 -1.82 14.87 2.51
CA MET A 204 -1.51 14.35 3.85
C MET A 204 -0.02 14.05 4.01
N TRP A 205 0.64 13.49 2.99
CA TRP A 205 2.10 13.30 3.02
C TRP A 205 2.84 14.64 2.96
N MET A 206 2.38 15.60 2.14
CA MET A 206 3.00 16.93 2.02
C MET A 206 2.79 17.81 3.27
N SER A 207 1.65 17.75 3.95
CA SER A 207 1.41 18.53 5.17
C SER A 207 2.18 17.97 6.38
N ASN A 208 2.58 16.70 6.30
CA ASN A 208 3.46 16.05 7.27
C ASN A 208 4.95 16.19 6.92
N TYR A 209 5.31 17.13 6.02
CA TYR A 209 6.69 17.49 5.72
C TYR A 209 7.34 18.09 6.96
N ARG A 210 7.87 17.23 7.83
CA ARG A 210 8.97 17.65 8.69
C ARG A 210 10.19 17.70 7.78
N PRO A 211 10.77 18.87 7.50
CA PRO A 211 12.14 18.90 6.98
C PRO A 211 13.00 18.01 7.90
N MET A 212 14.06 17.41 7.34
CA MET A 212 15.04 16.71 8.16
C MET A 212 15.43 17.63 9.31
N ASP A 213 15.22 17.18 10.55
CA ASP A 213 15.44 18.01 11.72
C ASP A 213 16.85 18.59 11.61
N THR A 214 16.95 19.91 11.70
CA THR A 214 18.24 20.58 11.80
C THR A 214 19.02 19.96 12.96
N TYR A 215 20.35 20.10 12.94
CA TYR A 215 21.15 19.66 14.09
C TYR A 215 20.59 20.18 15.41
N GLN A 216 20.09 21.41 15.41
CA GLN A 216 19.53 22.06 16.59
C GLN A 216 18.23 21.37 17.04
N GLU A 217 17.29 21.11 16.13
CA GLU A 217 16.06 20.38 16.43
C GLU A 217 16.35 18.94 16.90
N THR A 218 17.29 18.25 16.25
CA THR A 218 17.75 16.91 16.65
C THR A 218 18.32 16.94 18.07
N ARG A 219 19.15 17.93 18.39
CA ARG A 219 19.74 18.09 19.72
C ARG A 219 18.69 18.38 20.78
N GLU A 220 17.79 19.32 20.52
CA GLU A 220 16.69 19.70 21.42
C GLU A 220 15.75 18.52 21.70
N GLU A 221 15.45 17.72 20.68
CA GLU A 221 14.62 16.53 20.85
C GLU A 221 15.32 15.47 21.71
N LEU A 222 16.62 15.22 21.49
CA LEU A 222 17.40 14.29 22.32
C LEU A 222 17.54 14.78 23.78
N GLU A 223 17.72 16.09 23.99
CA GLU A 223 17.74 16.71 25.32
C GLU A 223 16.37 16.61 26.01
N ARG A 224 15.27 16.78 25.26
CA ARG A 224 13.91 16.55 25.76
C ARG A 224 13.70 15.09 26.15
N PHE A 225 14.17 14.14 25.33
CA PHE A 225 14.12 12.70 25.65
C PHE A 225 14.94 12.36 26.88
N PHE A 226 16.10 12.98 27.06
CA PHE A 226 16.94 12.82 28.24
C PHE A 226 16.24 13.24 29.54
N ASN A 227 15.48 14.33 29.47
CA ASN A 227 14.72 14.89 30.61
C ASN A 227 13.35 14.23 30.84
N TYR A 228 12.92 13.33 29.95
CA TYR A 228 11.61 12.68 30.04
C TYR A 228 11.59 11.54 31.06
N ASN A 229 10.41 11.22 31.60
CA ASN A 229 10.25 10.07 32.50
C ASN A 229 10.29 8.74 31.71
N LEU A 230 11.51 8.24 31.47
CA LEU A 230 11.79 7.00 30.75
C LEU A 230 11.12 5.76 31.38
N HIS A 231 11.03 5.71 32.71
CA HIS A 231 10.42 4.56 33.42
C HIS A 231 8.94 4.41 33.07
N LYS A 232 8.19 5.53 33.09
CA LYS A 232 6.76 5.54 32.74
C LYS A 232 6.53 5.17 31.26
N GLN A 233 7.40 5.60 30.34
CA GLN A 233 7.28 5.25 28.92
C GLN A 233 7.61 3.78 28.66
N ILE A 234 8.68 3.25 29.26
CA ILE A 234 9.05 1.84 29.12
C ILE A 234 7.92 0.97 29.68
N GLN A 235 7.40 1.29 30.86
CA GLN A 235 6.25 0.56 31.44
C GLN A 235 4.98 0.68 30.60
N HIS A 236 4.71 1.84 29.98
CA HIS A 236 3.56 1.99 29.10
C HIS A 236 3.68 1.15 27.81
N ARG A 237 4.87 1.12 27.18
CA ARG A 237 5.10 0.37 25.94
C ARG A 237 5.35 -1.13 26.18
N LEU A 238 5.90 -1.48 27.32
CA LEU A 238 6.27 -2.85 27.73
C LEU A 238 5.72 -3.14 29.13
N PRO A 239 4.39 -3.25 29.30
CA PRO A 239 3.75 -3.37 30.62
C PRO A 239 4.08 -4.65 31.39
N LYS A 240 4.68 -5.66 30.73
CA LYS A 240 5.08 -6.93 31.33
C LYS A 240 6.55 -6.94 31.79
N MET A 241 7.30 -5.86 31.58
CA MET A 241 8.70 -5.77 31.98
C MET A 241 8.80 -5.52 33.49
N ASP A 242 9.62 -6.30 34.18
CA ASP A 242 9.82 -6.15 35.62
C ASP A 242 10.58 -4.85 35.95
N ALA A 243 10.41 -4.37 37.19
CA ALA A 243 10.94 -3.07 37.61
C ALA A 243 12.48 -2.99 37.48
N ALA A 244 13.21 -4.07 37.78
CA ALA A 244 14.67 -4.06 37.69
C ALA A 244 15.16 -3.98 36.24
N SER A 245 14.48 -4.67 35.32
CA SER A 245 14.75 -4.57 33.89
C SER A 245 14.41 -3.17 33.33
N VAL A 246 13.33 -2.54 33.80
CA VAL A 246 12.98 -1.16 33.44
C VAL A 246 14.06 -0.19 33.88
N ASP A 247 14.54 -0.29 35.13
CA ASP A 247 15.58 0.57 35.69
C ASP A 247 16.91 0.41 34.94
N ALA A 248 17.31 -0.84 34.66
CA ALA A 248 18.53 -1.13 33.90
C ALA A 248 18.47 -0.55 32.48
N THR A 249 17.31 -0.68 31.82
CA THR A 249 17.08 -0.17 30.46
C THR A 249 17.09 1.36 30.45
N ALA A 250 16.36 1.99 31.36
CA ALA A 250 16.34 3.44 31.51
C ALA A 250 17.75 4.00 31.80
N GLY A 251 18.51 3.34 32.67
CA GLY A 251 19.88 3.71 33.02
C GLY A 251 20.87 3.55 31.86
N LEU A 252 20.73 2.51 31.04
CA LEU A 252 21.54 2.33 29.82
C LEU A 252 21.22 3.43 28.79
N TRP A 253 19.93 3.69 28.54
CA TRP A 253 19.47 4.72 27.62
C TRP A 253 19.96 6.10 28.03
N ARG A 254 19.82 6.46 29.31
CA ARG A 254 20.28 7.75 29.84
C ARG A 254 21.80 7.93 29.66
N ARG A 255 22.60 6.90 29.96
CA ARG A 255 24.06 6.94 29.77
C ARG A 255 24.45 7.13 28.30
N ARG A 256 23.79 6.41 27.38
CA ARG A 256 24.06 6.54 25.93
C ARG A 256 23.67 7.90 25.39
N LEU A 257 22.50 8.41 25.78
CA LEU A 257 22.06 9.77 25.41
C LEU A 257 23.01 10.83 25.95
N GLN A 258 23.44 10.70 27.21
CA GLN A 258 24.40 11.63 27.81
C GLN A 258 25.74 11.62 27.05
N GLN A 259 26.25 10.44 26.70
CA GLN A 259 27.48 10.31 25.92
C GLN A 259 27.33 10.89 24.51
N LEU A 260 26.17 10.77 23.88
CA LEU A 260 25.91 11.31 22.56
C LEU A 260 25.80 12.84 22.58
N LEU A 261 25.11 13.39 23.58
CA LEU A 261 24.91 14.84 23.77
C LEU A 261 26.15 15.59 24.27
N SER A 262 27.15 14.84 24.77
CA SER A 262 28.40 15.38 25.30
C SER A 262 29.44 15.61 24.19
N GLY A 263 29.97 16.83 24.11
CA GLY A 263 31.00 17.21 23.14
C GLY A 263 30.50 17.13 21.69
N ASP A 264 31.43 16.87 20.77
CA ASP A 264 31.15 16.90 19.32
C ASP A 264 30.52 15.61 18.79
N ARG A 265 30.26 14.60 19.64
CA ARG A 265 29.79 13.28 19.19
C ARG A 265 28.47 13.35 18.43
N LEU A 266 27.50 14.13 18.90
CA LEU A 266 26.25 14.36 18.18
C LEU A 266 26.51 15.08 16.85
N ARG A 267 27.42 16.06 16.83
CA ARG A 267 27.77 16.82 15.62
C ARG A 267 28.42 15.93 14.58
N THR A 268 29.42 15.14 14.97
CA THR A 268 30.07 14.16 14.10
C THR A 268 29.09 13.11 13.59
N ALA A 269 28.18 12.61 14.45
CA ALA A 269 27.16 11.66 14.02
C ALA A 269 26.18 12.29 13.03
N TYR A 270 25.73 13.52 13.31
CA TYR A 270 24.83 14.27 12.44
C TYR A 270 25.49 14.60 11.09
N ASP A 271 26.72 15.08 11.09
CA ASP A 271 27.47 15.45 9.87
C ASP A 271 27.87 14.20 9.07
N ALA A 272 28.15 13.07 9.72
CA ALA A 272 28.36 11.79 9.04
C ALA A 272 27.08 11.27 8.37
N VAL A 273 25.92 11.52 8.97
CA VAL A 273 24.60 11.15 8.41
C VAL A 273 24.20 12.09 7.28
N THR A 274 24.48 13.40 7.40
CA THR A 274 24.00 14.43 6.47
C THR A 274 25.00 14.81 5.38
N GLY A 275 26.32 14.73 5.63
CA GLY A 275 27.38 15.09 4.69
C GLY A 275 27.64 14.07 3.58
N TRP A 276 26.96 12.94 3.60
CA TRP A 276 27.16 11.79 2.70
C TRP A 276 25.96 11.56 1.79
N TRP A 277 25.09 12.56 1.70
CA TRP A 277 23.95 12.60 0.79
C TRP A 277 24.39 12.92 -0.65
N PRO A 278 23.84 12.28 -1.71
CA PRO A 278 22.72 11.33 -1.65
C PRO A 278 23.09 9.85 -1.79
N ASP A 279 24.24 9.43 -2.31
CA ASP A 279 24.33 8.08 -2.91
C ASP A 279 25.56 7.26 -2.49
N ARG A 280 25.56 6.78 -1.25
CA ARG A 280 26.52 5.76 -0.78
C ARG A 280 26.11 4.33 -1.19
N TRP A 281 24.88 4.11 -1.63
CA TRP A 281 24.27 2.77 -1.70
C TRP A 281 23.68 2.42 -3.07
N GLU A 282 24.00 3.20 -4.11
CA GLU A 282 23.55 3.01 -5.49
C GLU A 282 22.03 2.85 -5.60
N MET A 283 21.28 3.60 -4.79
CA MET A 283 19.81 3.50 -4.76
C MET A 283 19.15 4.43 -5.79
N MET A 284 19.92 5.34 -6.40
CA MET A 284 19.48 6.24 -7.46
C MET A 284 18.72 5.56 -8.63
N PRO A 285 19.06 4.35 -9.10
CA PRO A 285 18.30 3.65 -10.15
C PRO A 285 16.87 3.26 -9.75
N TYR A 286 16.60 3.05 -8.46
CA TYR A 286 15.25 2.75 -7.98
C TYR A 286 14.35 4.00 -7.91
N TYR A 287 14.96 5.20 -7.90
CA TYR A 287 14.27 6.49 -7.87
C TYR A 287 14.19 7.17 -9.25
N LEU A 288 15.14 6.86 -10.14
CA LEU A 288 15.31 7.43 -11.47
C LEU A 288 14.93 6.49 -12.61
N ALA A 289 14.21 5.39 -12.35
CA ALA A 289 13.50 4.70 -13.43
C ALA A 289 12.40 5.63 -13.97
N VAL A 290 12.84 6.60 -14.77
CA VAL A 290 12.01 7.39 -15.66
C VAL A 290 11.30 6.37 -16.53
N ASP A 291 9.97 6.50 -16.56
CA ASP A 291 9.13 5.81 -17.52
C ASP A 291 9.62 6.24 -18.92
N GLU A 292 10.46 5.41 -19.55
CA GLU A 292 10.99 5.66 -20.90
C GLU A 292 9.87 5.72 -21.96
N THR A 293 8.62 5.48 -21.56
CA THR A 293 7.46 5.49 -22.45
C THR A 293 6.81 6.87 -22.67
N ASP A 294 7.22 7.92 -21.96
CA ASP A 294 6.62 9.27 -22.08
C ASP A 294 7.43 10.27 -22.94
N SER A 295 8.52 9.85 -23.59
CA SER A 295 9.42 10.76 -24.33
C SER A 295 9.34 10.73 -25.86
N GLU A 296 8.51 9.88 -26.48
CA GLU A 296 8.29 9.92 -27.94
C GLU A 296 6.97 10.60 -28.29
N GLY A 297 6.91 11.92 -28.06
CA GLY A 297 5.69 12.68 -28.28
C GLY A 297 5.85 14.19 -28.28
N ARG A 298 7.01 14.73 -28.67
CA ARG A 298 7.12 16.15 -29.05
C ARG A 298 7.64 16.25 -30.47
N GLY A 299 6.71 16.48 -31.39
CA GLY A 299 7.00 16.76 -32.79
C GLY A 299 7.97 17.93 -32.94
N SER A 300 8.98 17.72 -33.77
CA SER A 300 9.78 18.79 -34.33
C SER A 300 8.94 19.52 -35.38
N ASP A 301 8.34 20.63 -34.98
CA ASP A 301 7.86 21.64 -35.90
C ASP A 301 8.87 22.79 -35.89
N THR A 302 9.85 22.72 -36.78
CA THR A 302 10.63 23.91 -37.17
C THR A 302 10.76 23.90 -38.68
N GLY A 303 9.97 24.78 -39.29
CA GLY A 303 9.89 25.00 -40.71
C GLY A 303 11.19 25.46 -41.35
N LYS A 304 11.24 25.21 -42.66
CA LYS A 304 12.13 25.86 -43.63
C LYS A 304 11.97 27.38 -43.60
N ALA A 305 13.07 28.10 -43.67
CA ALA A 305 13.30 29.15 -44.68
C ALA A 305 14.79 29.59 -44.66
N ILE A 306 15.45 29.35 -45.80
CA ILE A 306 16.67 29.98 -46.36
C ILE A 306 17.91 30.04 -45.46
#